data_AF-A0A7K2QIQ2-F1
#
_entry.id   AF-A0A7K2QIQ2-F1
#
_cell.length_a   1.000
_cell.length_b   1.000
_cell.length_c   1.000
_cell.angle_alpha   90.00
_cell.angle_beta   90.00
_cell.angle_gamma   90.00
#
_symmetry.space_group_name_H-M   'P 1'
#
loop_
_entity.id
_entity.type
_entity.pdbx_description
1 polymer ?
#
loop_
_entity_poly.entity_id
_entity_poly.type
_entity_poly.pdbx_seq_one_letter_code
_entity_poly.pdbx_strand_id
1 'polypeptide(L)'
;MPTWESMRRSMWEAALYVRQGVASPGSERDDLVLGAKSVAAAMTAWVLARYLLPPTVSTFAPFTALVALQATVYRSLRDCGQYLFALTAGAALAATLAAAIGIHWWSFGLLTFLALAVGRLRPLGEHGTQVTIIGFFAFSSGQGRIDYIGHLVASVGIGVACGIAAHLALAPARHTIRRQEAVADLFSGIERRLRELADTLAADTPDAAAMQQLRTDWRGLSSDADRLRQTVDSEVENSRLNPRRSIEDAHQALMRARAALDIAQRSLDHLRSVGRSLEHALSSGEYEALSPSFRAAYTGLLHTAAEALDGIGRRARTDSVLLR
;
A
#
# COMPACT_ATOMS: atom_id res chain seq x y z
N MET A 1 5.45 -24.71 -18.86
CA MET A 1 6.83 -24.66 -18.35
C MET A 1 7.46 -23.36 -18.84
N PRO A 2 7.94 -22.47 -17.96
CA PRO A 2 8.57 -21.23 -18.38
C PRO A 2 9.85 -21.55 -19.16
N THR A 3 10.03 -20.92 -20.32
CA THR A 3 11.18 -21.17 -21.20
C THR A 3 12.43 -20.54 -20.60
N TRP A 4 13.59 -21.19 -20.78
CA TRP A 4 14.89 -20.69 -20.31
C TRP A 4 15.16 -19.21 -20.65
N GLU A 5 14.60 -18.74 -21.78
CA GLU A 5 14.68 -17.35 -22.21
C GLU A 5 13.80 -16.39 -21.41
N SER A 6 12.63 -16.81 -20.91
CA SER A 6 11.78 -15.99 -20.05
C SER A 6 12.44 -15.82 -18.67
N MET A 7 13.10 -16.86 -18.18
CA MET A 7 13.86 -16.80 -16.93
C MET A 7 15.07 -15.85 -17.06
N ARG A 8 15.78 -15.88 -18.19
CA ARG A 8 16.92 -14.97 -18.44
C ARG A 8 16.47 -13.51 -18.55
N ARG A 9 15.33 -13.23 -19.20
CA ARG A 9 14.78 -11.85 -19.29
C ARG A 9 14.36 -11.31 -17.93
N SER A 10 13.65 -12.08 -17.11
CA SER A 10 13.29 -11.65 -15.75
C SER A 10 14.51 -11.43 -14.86
N MET A 11 15.58 -12.22 -15.02
CA MET A 11 16.84 -11.99 -14.29
C MET A 11 17.54 -10.70 -14.74
N TRP A 12 17.51 -10.39 -16.04
CA TRP A 12 18.07 -9.13 -16.58
C TRP A 12 17.24 -7.91 -16.16
N GLU A 13 15.92 -8.02 -16.14
CA GLU A 13 15.01 -6.97 -15.66
C GLU A 13 15.20 -6.71 -14.16
N ALA A 14 15.33 -7.76 -13.35
CA ALA A 14 15.65 -7.63 -11.92
C ALA A 14 17.03 -7.01 -11.69
N ALA A 15 18.05 -7.36 -12.49
CA ALA A 15 19.38 -6.78 -12.40
C ALA A 15 19.42 -5.30 -12.82
N LEU A 16 18.64 -4.92 -13.84
CA LEU A 16 18.51 -3.53 -14.27
C LEU A 16 17.73 -2.70 -13.24
N TYR A 17 16.68 -3.26 -12.63
CA TYR A 17 15.91 -2.64 -11.55
C TYR A 17 16.79 -2.35 -10.31
N VAL A 18 17.61 -3.32 -9.89
CA VAL A 18 18.58 -3.12 -8.79
C VAL A 18 19.60 -2.04 -9.15
N ARG A 19 20.08 -2.00 -10.39
CA ARG A 19 21.08 -1.01 -10.86
C ARG A 19 20.48 0.39 -11.00
N GLN A 20 19.24 0.53 -11.44
CA GLN A 20 18.54 1.81 -11.58
C GLN A 20 18.12 2.38 -10.20
N GLY A 21 17.65 1.53 -9.29
CA GLY A 21 17.29 1.97 -7.93
C GLY A 21 18.47 2.40 -7.06
N VAL A 22 19.70 1.98 -7.39
CA VAL A 22 20.94 2.51 -6.76
C VAL A 22 21.33 3.88 -7.34
N ALA A 23 20.94 4.19 -8.58
CA ALA A 23 21.39 5.37 -9.31
C ALA A 23 20.39 6.54 -9.34
N SER A 24 19.10 6.32 -9.06
CA SER A 24 18.05 7.35 -9.19
C SER A 24 17.25 7.58 -7.89
N PRO A 25 16.94 8.84 -7.51
CA PRO A 25 16.05 9.13 -6.39
C PRO A 25 14.58 8.91 -6.81
N GLY A 26 14.11 7.67 -6.78
CA GLY A 26 12.75 7.26 -7.17
C GLY A 26 12.14 6.18 -6.26
N SER A 27 10.89 5.78 -6.52
CA SER A 27 10.17 4.71 -5.80
C SER A 27 10.93 3.38 -5.81
N GLU A 28 11.74 3.13 -6.83
CA GLU A 28 12.59 1.94 -6.98
C GLU A 28 13.63 1.83 -5.86
N ARG A 29 14.16 2.95 -5.34
CA ARG A 29 15.10 2.94 -4.21
C ARG A 29 14.38 2.59 -2.91
N ASP A 30 13.14 3.05 -2.74
CA ASP A 30 12.35 2.78 -1.55
C ASP A 30 12.01 1.27 -1.47
N ASP A 31 11.67 0.67 -2.61
CA ASP A 31 11.46 -0.79 -2.73
C ASP A 31 12.74 -1.59 -2.47
N LEU A 32 13.90 -1.15 -2.97
CA LEU A 32 15.19 -1.80 -2.69
C LEU A 32 15.62 -1.66 -1.23
N VAL A 33 15.37 -0.51 -0.61
CA VAL A 33 15.65 -0.28 0.82
C VAL A 33 14.72 -1.15 1.68
N LEU A 34 13.45 -1.27 1.31
CA LEU A 34 12.49 -2.19 1.93
C LEU A 34 12.96 -3.65 1.78
N GLY A 35 13.41 -4.04 0.59
CA GLY A 35 13.96 -5.37 0.32
C GLY A 35 15.20 -5.67 1.18
N ALA A 36 16.19 -4.77 1.17
CA ALA A 36 17.42 -4.93 1.95
C ALA A 36 17.14 -5.00 3.46
N LYS A 37 16.23 -4.18 3.98
CA LYS A 37 15.80 -4.23 5.38
C LYS A 37 15.03 -5.53 5.70
N SER A 38 14.22 -6.04 4.77
CA SER A 38 13.52 -7.32 4.94
C SER A 38 14.49 -8.48 5.02
N VAL A 39 15.53 -8.47 4.19
CA VAL A 39 16.64 -9.44 4.29
C VAL A 39 17.34 -9.31 5.64
N ALA A 40 17.66 -8.10 6.08
CA ALA A 40 18.31 -7.87 7.37
C ALA A 40 17.44 -8.36 8.55
N ALA A 41 16.13 -8.13 8.51
CA ALA A 41 15.18 -8.58 9.52
C ALA A 41 15.07 -10.11 9.56
N ALA A 42 14.93 -10.76 8.40
CA ALA A 42 14.89 -12.20 8.28
C ALA A 42 16.21 -12.84 8.78
N MET A 43 17.36 -12.27 8.39
CA MET A 43 18.67 -12.74 8.85
C MET A 43 18.83 -12.58 10.37
N THR A 44 18.39 -11.45 10.93
CA THR A 44 18.44 -11.22 12.38
C THR A 44 17.55 -12.22 13.13
N ALA A 45 16.34 -12.46 12.63
CA ALA A 45 15.42 -13.45 13.18
C ALA A 45 16.02 -14.86 13.14
N TRP A 46 16.63 -15.25 12.02
CA TRP A 46 17.32 -16.53 11.87
C TRP A 46 18.49 -16.68 12.83
N VAL A 47 19.37 -15.67 12.92
CA VAL A 47 20.54 -15.73 13.82
C VAL A 47 20.09 -15.85 15.27
N LEU A 48 19.14 -15.03 15.70
CA LEU A 48 18.58 -15.11 17.05
C LEU A 48 17.98 -16.51 17.32
N ALA A 49 17.15 -17.00 16.42
CA ALA A 49 16.55 -18.32 16.57
C ALA A 49 17.60 -19.42 16.67
N ARG A 50 18.66 -19.38 15.85
CA ARG A 50 19.71 -20.40 15.87
C ARG A 50 20.55 -20.39 17.16
N TYR A 51 20.63 -19.27 17.87
CA TYR A 51 21.29 -19.20 19.18
C TYR A 51 20.38 -19.64 20.34
N LEU A 52 19.07 -19.39 20.23
CA LEU A 52 18.10 -19.59 21.30
C LEU A 52 17.33 -20.92 21.21
N LEU A 53 17.28 -21.55 20.03
CA LEU A 53 16.35 -22.62 19.71
C LEU A 53 17.03 -23.80 18.99
N PRO A 54 16.40 -24.99 19.00
CA PRO A 54 16.86 -26.14 18.23
C PRO A 54 16.88 -25.87 16.71
N PRO A 55 17.76 -26.54 15.95
CA PRO A 55 17.85 -26.38 14.50
C PRO A 55 16.55 -26.73 13.75
N THR A 56 15.74 -27.63 14.31
CA THR A 56 14.49 -28.11 13.69
C THR A 56 13.41 -27.04 13.58
N VAL A 57 13.42 -26.04 14.46
CA VAL A 57 12.41 -24.96 14.47
C VAL A 57 12.96 -23.61 14.05
N SER A 58 14.30 -23.43 14.03
CA SER A 58 14.93 -22.13 13.79
C SER A 58 14.57 -21.50 12.44
N THR A 59 14.22 -22.33 11.45
CA THR A 59 13.81 -21.89 10.11
C THR A 59 12.45 -21.18 10.07
N PHE A 60 11.60 -21.38 11.08
CA PHE A 60 10.32 -20.69 11.14
C PHE A 60 10.49 -19.20 11.46
N ALA A 61 11.53 -18.79 12.19
CA ALA A 61 11.76 -17.40 12.55
C ALA A 61 11.91 -16.44 11.35
N PRO A 62 12.81 -16.66 10.37
CA PRO A 62 12.88 -15.78 9.20
C PRO A 62 11.62 -15.82 8.35
N PHE A 63 10.97 -16.99 8.22
CA PHE A 63 9.71 -17.12 7.50
C PHE A 63 8.63 -16.22 8.12
N THR A 64 8.44 -16.32 9.44
CA THR A 64 7.49 -15.48 10.18
C THR A 64 7.86 -14.00 10.13
N ALA A 65 9.15 -13.65 10.19
CA ALA A 65 9.59 -12.26 10.05
C ALA A 65 9.22 -11.66 8.69
N LEU A 66 9.36 -12.44 7.61
CA LEU A 66 8.93 -12.00 6.27
C LEU A 66 7.41 -11.89 6.16
N VAL A 67 6.65 -12.83 6.70
CA VAL A 67 5.17 -12.74 6.73
C VAL A 67 4.74 -11.49 7.48
N ALA A 68 5.37 -11.18 8.62
CA ALA A 68 5.11 -9.96 9.38
C ALA A 68 5.47 -8.68 8.63
N LEU A 69 6.41 -8.72 7.68
CA LEU A 69 6.83 -7.58 6.86
C LEU A 69 6.01 -7.40 5.58
N GLN A 70 5.42 -8.46 5.03
CA GLN A 70 4.63 -8.41 3.79
C GLN A 70 3.24 -7.77 3.97
N ALA A 71 2.79 -7.57 5.21
CA ALA A 71 1.54 -6.89 5.53
C ALA A 71 1.81 -5.46 6.05
N THR A 72 0.96 -4.49 5.69
CA THR A 72 0.95 -3.13 6.29
C THR A 72 0.84 -3.21 7.81
N VAL A 73 1.37 -2.26 8.60
CA VAL A 73 1.46 -2.36 10.09
C VAL A 73 0.19 -2.94 10.74
N TYR A 74 -0.99 -2.45 10.33
CA TYR A 74 -2.29 -2.85 10.88
C TYR A 74 -2.73 -4.25 10.43
N ARG A 75 -2.55 -4.54 9.14
CA ARG A 75 -2.82 -5.86 8.58
C ARG A 75 -1.84 -6.88 9.15
N SER A 76 -0.58 -6.51 9.33
CA SER A 76 0.48 -7.33 9.95
C SER A 76 0.15 -7.71 11.38
N LEU A 77 -0.35 -6.82 12.23
CA LEU A 77 -0.69 -7.22 13.61
C LEU A 77 -1.87 -8.22 13.64
N ARG A 78 -2.92 -7.96 12.85
CA ARG A 78 -4.06 -8.87 12.76
C ARG A 78 -3.66 -10.20 12.14
N ASP A 79 -2.93 -10.17 11.02
CA ASP A 79 -2.46 -11.34 10.29
C ASP A 79 -1.44 -12.13 11.11
N CYS A 80 -0.50 -11.47 11.82
CA CYS A 80 0.41 -12.12 12.76
C CYS A 80 -0.37 -12.75 13.92
N GLY A 81 -1.40 -12.09 14.44
CA GLY A 81 -2.27 -12.64 15.47
C GLY A 81 -3.05 -13.87 14.98
N GLN A 82 -3.62 -13.79 13.78
CA GLN A 82 -4.31 -14.90 13.13
C GLN A 82 -3.36 -16.05 12.78
N TYR A 83 -2.14 -15.74 12.35
CA TYR A 83 -1.08 -16.70 12.07
C TYR A 83 -0.59 -17.38 13.34
N LEU A 84 -0.40 -16.63 14.43
CA LEU A 84 -0.04 -17.19 15.74
C LEU A 84 -1.17 -18.05 16.30
N PHE A 85 -2.43 -17.63 16.14
CA PHE A 85 -3.58 -18.45 16.48
C PHE A 85 -3.64 -19.73 15.63
N ALA A 86 -3.39 -19.63 14.32
CA ALA A 86 -3.32 -20.79 13.43
C ALA A 86 -2.22 -21.77 13.85
N LEU A 87 -1.05 -21.24 14.22
CA LEU A 87 0.09 -22.00 14.68
C LEU A 87 -0.20 -22.74 15.97
N THR A 88 -0.67 -22.02 16.99
CA THR A 88 -1.01 -22.59 18.29
C THR A 88 -2.14 -23.62 18.17
N ALA A 89 -3.17 -23.35 17.37
CA ALA A 89 -4.25 -24.30 17.11
C ALA A 89 -3.75 -25.58 16.41
N GLY A 90 -2.97 -25.45 15.34
CA GLY A 90 -2.40 -26.61 14.62
C GLY A 90 -1.48 -27.45 15.49
N ALA A 91 -0.60 -26.80 16.25
CA ALA A 91 0.31 -27.46 17.17
C ALA A 91 -0.42 -28.13 18.34
N ALA A 92 -1.43 -27.48 18.93
CA ALA A 92 -2.25 -28.04 20.00
C ALA A 92 -3.04 -29.26 19.53
N LEU A 93 -3.64 -29.20 18.34
CA LEU A 93 -4.30 -30.35 17.72
C LEU A 93 -3.33 -31.53 17.55
N ALA A 94 -2.13 -31.27 17.02
CA ALA A 94 -1.11 -32.29 16.81
C ALA A 94 -0.67 -32.94 18.14
N ALA A 95 -0.38 -32.15 19.17
CA ALA A 95 -0.03 -32.67 20.50
C ALA A 95 -1.17 -33.49 21.12
N THR A 96 -2.40 -32.98 21.05
CA THR A 96 -3.56 -33.65 21.65
C THR A 96 -3.79 -35.01 20.98
N LEU A 97 -3.74 -35.08 19.66
CA LEU A 97 -3.92 -36.34 18.93
C LEU A 97 -2.77 -37.32 19.18
N ALA A 98 -1.53 -36.85 19.14
CA ALA A 98 -0.37 -37.69 19.39
C ALA A 98 -0.36 -38.26 20.82
N ALA A 99 -0.75 -37.45 21.83
CA ALA A 99 -0.82 -37.89 23.21
C ALA A 99 -2.00 -38.83 23.49
N ALA A 100 -3.16 -38.57 22.90
CA ALA A 100 -4.37 -39.35 23.16
C ALA A 100 -4.39 -40.71 22.43
N ILE A 101 -3.87 -40.76 21.21
CA ILE A 101 -4.09 -41.90 20.31
C ILE A 101 -2.81 -42.41 19.64
N GLY A 102 -1.66 -41.77 19.88
CA GLY A 102 -0.38 -42.16 19.29
C GLY A 102 -0.22 -41.77 17.82
N ILE A 103 0.98 -42.01 17.30
CA ILE A 103 1.39 -41.63 15.94
C ILE A 103 1.17 -42.81 15.00
N HIS A 104 0.06 -42.76 14.26
CA HIS A 104 -0.29 -43.73 13.23
C HIS A 104 -0.69 -43.03 11.91
N TRP A 105 -0.69 -43.78 10.80
CA TRP A 105 -1.10 -43.25 9.50
C TRP A 105 -2.54 -42.73 9.50
N TRP A 106 -3.44 -43.39 10.25
CA TRP A 106 -4.83 -42.98 10.38
C TRP A 106 -4.99 -41.78 11.33
N SER A 107 -4.16 -41.66 12.37
CA SER A 107 -4.12 -40.47 13.24
C SER A 107 -3.72 -39.23 12.46
N PHE A 108 -2.82 -39.36 11.48
CA PHE A 108 -2.47 -38.27 10.56
C PHE A 108 -3.63 -37.87 9.64
N GLY A 109 -4.40 -38.84 9.16
CA GLY A 109 -5.65 -38.59 8.42
C GLY A 109 -6.68 -37.83 9.26
N LEU A 110 -6.85 -38.23 10.52
CA LEU A 110 -7.74 -37.56 11.47
C LEU A 110 -7.27 -36.13 11.77
N LEU A 111 -5.96 -35.93 11.98
CA LEU A 111 -5.37 -34.61 12.16
C LEU A 111 -5.66 -33.71 10.94
N THR A 112 -5.45 -34.23 9.73
CA THR A 112 -5.71 -33.49 8.49
C THR A 112 -7.16 -33.02 8.43
N PHE A 113 -8.10 -33.92 8.73
CA PHE A 113 -9.53 -33.60 8.73
C PHE A 113 -9.87 -32.52 9.76
N LEU A 114 -9.39 -32.66 11.00
CA LEU A 114 -9.65 -31.70 12.07
C LEU A 114 -8.99 -30.34 11.79
N ALA A 115 -7.74 -30.32 11.32
CA ALA A 115 -7.02 -29.09 11.01
C ALA A 115 -7.68 -28.32 9.86
N LEU A 116 -8.18 -29.01 8.83
CA LEU A 116 -8.97 -28.38 7.76
C LEU A 116 -10.32 -27.86 8.26
N ALA A 117 -10.98 -28.57 9.18
CA ALA A 117 -12.22 -28.11 9.79
C ALA A 117 -12.00 -26.85 10.64
N VAL A 118 -10.96 -26.83 11.47
CA VAL A 118 -10.57 -25.68 12.28
C VAL A 118 -10.12 -24.52 11.39
N GLY A 119 -9.35 -24.79 10.34
CA GLY A 119 -8.92 -23.80 9.35
C GLY A 119 -10.06 -23.05 8.66
N ARG A 120 -11.27 -23.62 8.61
CA ARG A 120 -12.47 -22.97 8.04
C ARG A 120 -13.18 -22.03 9.02
N LEU A 121 -12.78 -21.97 10.28
CA LEU A 121 -13.41 -21.08 11.25
C LEU A 121 -13.12 -19.61 10.91
N ARG A 122 -14.16 -18.77 10.96
CA ARG A 122 -14.07 -17.31 10.71
C ARG A 122 -12.91 -16.57 11.38
N PRO A 123 -12.50 -16.85 12.63
CA PRO A 123 -11.37 -16.13 13.26
C PRO A 123 -10.02 -16.27 12.53
N LEU A 124 -9.82 -17.35 11.74
CA LEU A 124 -8.53 -17.65 11.09
C LEU A 124 -8.31 -16.93 9.76
N GLY A 125 -9.36 -16.37 9.14
CA GLY A 125 -9.26 -15.62 7.90
C GLY A 125 -8.52 -16.38 6.79
N GLU A 126 -7.55 -15.71 6.15
CA GLU A 126 -6.73 -16.27 5.07
C GLU A 126 -5.67 -17.27 5.56
N HIS A 127 -5.39 -17.31 6.86
CA HIS A 127 -4.38 -18.19 7.46
C HIS A 127 -4.92 -19.57 7.86
N GLY A 128 -6.17 -19.89 7.53
CA GLY A 128 -6.78 -21.19 7.82
C GLY A 128 -5.96 -22.40 7.35
N THR A 129 -5.35 -22.30 6.17
CA THR A 129 -4.47 -23.35 5.61
C THR A 129 -3.19 -23.56 6.43
N GLN A 130 -2.72 -22.53 7.13
CA GLN A 130 -1.51 -22.62 7.96
C GLN A 130 -1.71 -23.55 9.16
N VAL A 131 -2.94 -23.66 9.69
CA VAL A 131 -3.28 -24.61 10.77
C VAL A 131 -2.88 -26.03 10.38
N THR A 132 -3.22 -26.44 9.15
CA THR A 132 -2.91 -27.76 8.62
C THR A 132 -1.41 -27.96 8.43
N ILE A 133 -0.73 -27.00 7.79
CA ILE A 133 0.72 -27.06 7.55
C ILE A 133 1.46 -27.20 8.88
N ILE A 134 1.13 -26.36 9.86
CA ILE A 134 1.80 -26.34 11.15
C ILE A 134 1.48 -27.60 11.96
N GLY A 135 0.23 -28.06 11.91
CA GLY A 135 -0.17 -29.34 12.51
C GLY A 135 0.64 -30.51 11.95
N PHE A 136 0.89 -30.54 10.64
CA PHE A 136 1.71 -31.58 10.02
C PHE A 136 3.16 -31.55 10.51
N PHE A 137 3.77 -30.36 10.58
CA PHE A 137 5.13 -30.23 11.11
C PHE A 137 5.21 -30.61 12.59
N ALA A 138 4.24 -30.20 13.41
CA ALA A 138 4.18 -30.56 14.82
C ALA A 138 3.96 -32.07 15.05
N PHE A 139 3.13 -32.71 14.22
CA PHE A 139 2.85 -34.14 14.32
C PHE A 139 4.00 -35.00 13.78
N SER A 140 4.59 -34.62 12.64
CA SER A 140 5.65 -35.40 11.99
C SER A 140 7.02 -35.17 12.64
N SER A 141 7.45 -33.91 12.77
CA SER A 141 8.79 -33.57 13.27
C SER A 141 8.83 -33.48 14.79
N GLY A 142 7.75 -32.97 15.40
CA GLY A 142 7.66 -32.83 16.86
C GLY A 142 7.17 -34.07 17.59
N GLN A 143 6.57 -35.03 16.88
CA GLN A 143 5.96 -36.23 17.46
C GLN A 143 4.96 -35.90 18.60
N GLY A 144 4.32 -34.73 18.54
CA GLY A 144 3.40 -34.26 19.58
C GLY A 144 4.05 -33.86 20.91
N ARG A 145 5.39 -33.76 20.98
CA ARG A 145 6.07 -33.36 22.20
C ARG A 145 5.87 -31.86 22.49
N ILE A 146 5.56 -31.54 23.75
CA ILE A 146 5.28 -30.18 24.20
C ILE A 146 6.51 -29.28 24.09
N ASP A 147 7.71 -29.83 24.29
CA ASP A 147 8.97 -29.09 24.16
C ASP A 147 9.19 -28.58 22.73
N TYR A 148 8.93 -29.41 21.72
CA TYR A 148 8.99 -29.00 20.32
C TYR A 148 8.00 -27.87 20.03
N ILE A 149 6.77 -27.97 20.52
CA ILE A 149 5.74 -26.93 20.33
C ILE A 149 6.16 -25.62 20.99
N GLY A 150 6.71 -25.68 22.21
CA GLY A 150 7.23 -24.51 22.90
C GLY A 150 8.33 -23.81 22.10
N HIS A 151 9.27 -24.58 21.55
CA HIS A 151 10.33 -24.05 20.69
C HIS A 151 9.80 -23.48 19.37
N LEU A 152 8.78 -24.09 18.77
CA LEU A 152 8.12 -23.59 17.56
C LEU A 152 7.43 -22.25 17.81
N VAL A 153 6.65 -22.15 18.89
CA VAL A 153 5.98 -20.91 19.31
C VAL A 153 7.01 -19.81 19.59
N ALA A 154 8.11 -20.13 20.28
CA ALA A 154 9.19 -19.20 20.52
C ALA A 154 9.86 -18.73 19.22
N SER A 155 10.08 -19.63 18.25
CA SER A 155 10.65 -19.27 16.93
C SER A 155 9.76 -18.27 16.18
N VAL A 156 8.45 -18.50 16.21
CA VAL A 156 7.46 -17.62 15.57
C VAL A 156 7.42 -16.28 16.30
N GLY A 157 7.45 -16.28 17.63
CA GLY A 157 7.52 -15.07 18.45
C GLY A 157 8.74 -14.21 18.12
N ILE A 158 9.92 -14.81 17.97
CA ILE A 158 11.14 -14.12 17.53
C ILE A 158 10.96 -13.52 16.14
N GLY A 159 10.39 -14.28 15.21
CA GLY A 159 10.10 -13.81 13.86
C GLY A 159 9.16 -12.60 13.83
N VAL A 160 8.03 -12.68 14.55
CA VAL A 160 7.08 -11.56 14.69
C VAL A 160 7.76 -10.36 15.33
N ALA A 161 8.52 -10.54 16.41
CA ALA A 161 9.22 -9.45 17.09
C ALA A 161 10.23 -8.74 16.15
N CYS A 162 11.00 -9.52 15.38
CA CYS A 162 11.95 -8.97 14.41
C CYS A 162 11.23 -8.25 13.25
N GLY A 163 10.14 -8.83 12.74
CA GLY A 163 9.32 -8.24 11.69
C GLY A 163 8.70 -6.91 12.13
N ILE A 164 8.10 -6.86 13.33
CA ILE A 164 7.55 -5.64 13.92
C ILE A 164 8.66 -4.62 14.19
N ALA A 165 9.80 -5.03 14.75
CA ALA A 165 10.92 -4.12 15.02
C ALA A 165 11.47 -3.51 13.73
N ALA A 166 11.58 -4.31 12.67
CA ALA A 166 11.92 -3.84 11.34
C ALA A 166 10.85 -2.87 10.82
N HIS A 167 9.56 -3.19 10.94
CA HIS A 167 8.47 -2.31 10.54
C HIS A 167 8.52 -0.94 11.28
N LEU A 168 8.86 -0.95 12.57
CA LEU A 168 9.07 0.25 13.38
C LEU A 168 10.31 1.04 12.95
N ALA A 169 11.38 0.35 12.57
CA ALA A 169 12.58 0.96 11.97
C ALA A 169 12.35 1.41 10.52
N LEU A 170 11.29 0.93 9.87
CA LEU A 170 10.80 1.36 8.57
C LEU A 170 9.88 2.58 8.64
N ALA A 171 9.31 2.88 9.81
CA ALA A 171 8.37 4.00 10.01
C ALA A 171 8.88 5.29 9.33
N PRO A 172 8.29 5.68 8.20
CA PRO A 172 8.91 6.65 7.32
C PRO A 172 8.56 8.05 7.78
N ALA A 173 9.41 8.63 8.64
CA ALA A 173 9.28 10.02 9.07
C ALA A 173 9.57 11.06 7.95
N ARG A 174 9.78 10.65 6.70
CA ARG A 174 10.27 11.52 5.62
C ARG A 174 9.35 11.66 4.41
N HIS A 175 8.22 10.94 4.34
CA HIS A 175 7.34 11.02 3.17
C HIS A 175 6.33 12.18 3.23
N THR A 176 5.95 12.67 4.40
CA THR A 176 4.86 13.67 4.53
C THR A 176 5.10 14.95 3.73
N ILE A 177 6.33 15.50 3.75
CA ILE A 177 6.68 16.74 3.02
C ILE A 177 6.56 16.53 1.51
N ARG A 178 7.15 15.45 0.98
CA ARG A 178 7.13 15.11 -0.45
C ARG A 178 5.70 14.81 -0.95
N ARG A 179 4.81 14.33 -0.07
CA ARG A 179 3.39 14.11 -0.40
C ARG A 179 2.59 15.41 -0.40
N GLN A 180 2.89 16.35 0.50
CA GLN A 180 2.28 17.69 0.46
C GLN A 180 2.69 18.46 -0.79
N GLU A 181 3.95 18.34 -1.21
CA GLU A 181 4.44 18.89 -2.49
C GLU A 181 3.67 18.27 -3.66
N ALA A 182 3.52 16.95 -3.71
CA ALA A 182 2.77 16.27 -4.77
C ALA A 182 1.28 16.69 -4.82
N VAL A 183 0.64 16.92 -3.66
CA VAL A 183 -0.72 17.47 -3.62
C VAL A 183 -0.73 18.90 -4.15
N ALA A 184 0.20 19.76 -3.73
CA ALA A 184 0.28 21.12 -4.23
C ALA A 184 0.51 21.17 -5.76
N ASP A 185 1.37 20.29 -6.28
CA ASP A 185 1.63 20.17 -7.71
C ASP A 185 0.39 19.71 -8.49
N LEU A 186 -0.43 18.81 -7.91
CA LEU A 186 -1.72 18.43 -8.47
C LEU A 186 -2.66 19.65 -8.58
N PHE A 187 -2.75 20.46 -7.52
CA PHE A 187 -3.58 21.68 -7.53
C PHE A 187 -3.10 22.72 -8.55
N SER A 188 -1.78 22.95 -8.65
CA SER A 188 -1.21 23.80 -9.71
C SER A 188 -1.47 23.23 -11.11
N GLY A 189 -1.49 21.91 -11.25
CA GLY A 189 -1.94 21.23 -12.45
C GLY A 189 -3.38 21.58 -12.80
N ILE A 190 -4.31 21.47 -11.85
CA ILE A 190 -5.73 21.76 -12.06
C ILE A 190 -5.95 23.24 -12.39
N GLU A 191 -5.28 24.15 -11.66
CA GLU A 191 -5.30 25.59 -11.91
C GLU A 191 -4.92 25.92 -13.36
N ARG A 192 -3.78 25.40 -13.83
CA ARG A 192 -3.32 25.63 -15.20
C ARG A 192 -4.36 25.17 -16.22
N ARG A 193 -4.98 24.01 -16.01
CA ARG A 193 -6.00 23.49 -16.93
C ARG A 193 -7.30 24.27 -16.91
N LEU A 194 -7.67 24.85 -15.77
CA LEU A 194 -8.81 25.79 -15.70
C LEU A 194 -8.54 27.05 -16.51
N ARG A 195 -7.32 27.59 -16.45
CA ARG A 195 -6.92 28.76 -17.25
C ARG A 195 -6.89 28.45 -18.74
N GLU A 196 -6.33 27.32 -19.15
CA GLU A 196 -6.35 26.89 -20.55
C GLU A 196 -7.77 26.71 -21.10
N LEU A 197 -8.70 26.18 -20.27
CA LEU A 197 -10.11 26.09 -20.63
C LEU A 197 -10.76 27.47 -20.79
N ALA A 198 -10.43 28.40 -19.88
CA ALA A 198 -10.90 29.79 -19.92
C ALA A 198 -10.40 30.50 -21.19
N ASP A 199 -9.12 30.34 -21.52
CA ASP A 199 -8.51 30.91 -22.73
C ASP A 199 -9.19 30.36 -24.00
N THR A 200 -9.52 29.07 -24.02
CA THR A 200 -10.24 28.43 -25.13
C THR A 200 -11.67 28.97 -25.29
N LEU A 201 -12.32 29.35 -24.18
CA LEU A 201 -13.66 29.97 -24.18
C LEU A 201 -13.66 31.45 -24.55
N ALA A 202 -12.55 32.14 -24.30
CA ALA A 202 -12.36 33.54 -24.65
C ALA A 202 -11.98 33.75 -26.12
N ALA A 203 -11.45 32.71 -26.79
CA ALA A 203 -11.04 32.79 -28.18
C ALA A 203 -12.23 32.97 -29.13
N ASP A 204 -12.08 33.86 -30.13
CA ASP A 204 -13.09 34.09 -31.18
C ASP A 204 -13.31 32.84 -32.05
N THR A 205 -12.27 32.03 -32.23
CA THR A 205 -12.31 30.74 -32.94
C THR A 205 -11.71 29.65 -32.06
N PRO A 206 -12.53 28.85 -31.37
CA PRO A 206 -12.03 27.81 -30.47
C PRO A 206 -11.37 26.67 -31.26
N ASP A 207 -10.17 26.30 -30.86
CA ASP A 207 -9.45 25.18 -31.48
C ASP A 207 -9.91 23.83 -30.91
N ALA A 208 -10.55 23.01 -31.76
CA ALA A 208 -10.98 21.67 -31.41
C ALA A 208 -9.80 20.74 -31.04
N ALA A 209 -8.62 20.95 -31.63
CA ALA A 209 -7.42 20.18 -31.29
C ALA A 209 -6.90 20.52 -29.88
N ALA A 210 -6.89 21.81 -29.52
CA ALA A 210 -6.59 22.25 -28.16
C ALA A 210 -7.54 21.64 -27.12
N MET A 211 -8.85 21.60 -27.41
CA MET A 211 -9.84 20.98 -26.51
C MET A 211 -9.59 19.46 -26.34
N GLN A 212 -9.20 18.78 -27.41
CA GLN A 212 -8.89 17.35 -27.36
C GLN A 212 -7.60 17.04 -26.59
N GLN A 213 -6.58 17.90 -26.70
CA GLN A 213 -5.36 17.82 -25.91
C GLN A 213 -5.65 18.04 -24.42
N LEU A 214 -6.41 19.09 -24.11
CA LEU A 214 -6.84 19.44 -22.76
C LEU A 214 -7.56 18.26 -22.08
N ARG A 215 -8.42 17.54 -22.83
CA ARG A 215 -9.08 16.33 -22.36
C ARG A 215 -8.13 15.18 -22.04
N THR A 216 -7.10 14.99 -22.85
CA THR A 216 -6.10 13.92 -22.62
C THR A 216 -5.31 14.22 -21.36
N ASP A 217 -4.90 15.47 -21.20
CA ASP A 217 -4.17 15.95 -20.04
C ASP A 217 -4.99 15.83 -18.74
N TRP A 218 -6.31 16.09 -18.80
CA TRP A 218 -7.22 15.87 -17.66
C TRP A 218 -7.29 14.41 -17.21
N ARG A 219 -7.30 13.46 -18.15
CA ARG A 219 -7.30 12.03 -17.80
C ARG A 219 -6.01 11.63 -17.10
N GLY A 220 -4.88 12.19 -17.54
CA GLY A 220 -3.60 12.05 -16.83
C GLY A 220 -3.70 12.56 -15.40
N LEU A 221 -4.17 13.79 -15.23
CA LEU A 221 -4.29 14.44 -13.93
C LEU A 221 -5.26 13.71 -12.97
N SER A 222 -6.37 13.17 -13.49
CA SER A 222 -7.29 12.32 -12.74
C SER A 222 -6.64 11.01 -12.31
N SER A 223 -5.87 10.35 -13.19
CA SER A 223 -5.14 9.14 -12.82
C SER A 223 -4.09 9.43 -11.75
N ASP A 224 -3.40 10.57 -11.85
CA ASP A 224 -2.41 11.00 -10.86
C ASP A 224 -3.07 11.29 -9.51
N ALA A 225 -4.23 11.94 -9.49
CA ALA A 225 -5.02 12.15 -8.28
C ALA A 225 -5.44 10.82 -7.62
N ASP A 226 -5.90 9.85 -8.39
CA ASP A 226 -6.29 8.52 -7.87
C ASP A 226 -5.09 7.76 -7.29
N ARG A 227 -3.94 7.77 -7.98
CA ARG A 227 -2.69 7.15 -7.48
C ARG A 227 -2.20 7.83 -6.20
N LEU A 228 -2.24 9.15 -6.17
CA LEU A 228 -1.83 9.93 -4.99
C LEU A 228 -2.77 9.64 -3.81
N ARG A 229 -4.08 9.53 -4.05
CA ARG A 229 -5.07 9.15 -3.03
C ARG A 229 -4.82 7.76 -2.44
N GLN A 230 -4.64 6.74 -3.28
CA GLN A 230 -4.32 5.39 -2.80
C GLN A 230 -3.07 5.37 -1.91
N THR A 231 -2.08 6.18 -2.29
CA THR A 231 -0.85 6.29 -1.52
C THR A 231 -1.08 6.99 -0.18
N VAL A 232 -1.79 8.12 -0.17
CA VAL A 232 -2.12 8.84 1.07
C VAL A 232 -2.99 7.99 2.00
N ASP A 233 -3.99 7.28 1.47
CA ASP A 233 -4.85 6.40 2.27
C ASP A 233 -4.05 5.28 2.94
N SER A 234 -3.10 4.67 2.21
CA SER A 234 -2.19 3.64 2.74
C SER A 234 -1.29 4.21 3.84
N GLU A 235 -0.79 5.44 3.68
CA GLU A 235 0.05 6.11 4.67
C GLU A 235 -0.74 6.53 5.92
N VAL A 236 -2.00 6.98 5.77
CA VAL A 236 -2.90 7.25 6.89
C VAL A 236 -3.11 5.98 7.72
N GLU A 237 -3.35 4.84 7.07
CA GLU A 237 -3.48 3.55 7.74
C GLU A 237 -2.20 3.16 8.49
N ASN A 238 -1.04 3.32 7.86
CA ASN A 238 0.26 3.03 8.48
C ASN A 238 0.61 3.98 9.64
N SER A 239 0.21 5.25 9.56
CA SER A 239 0.52 6.27 10.58
C SER A 239 -0.13 6.00 11.94
N ARG A 240 -1.30 5.34 11.96
CA ARG A 240 -2.09 5.07 13.18
C ARG A 240 -1.40 4.18 14.21
N LEU A 241 -0.38 3.42 13.81
CA LEU A 241 0.31 2.45 14.66
C LEU A 241 1.79 2.78 14.90
N ASN A 242 2.25 3.95 14.45
CA ASN A 242 3.63 4.39 14.68
C ASN A 242 3.74 5.02 16.08
N PRO A 243 4.66 4.60 16.97
CA PRO A 243 4.73 5.08 18.36
C PRO A 243 5.65 6.31 18.59
N ARG A 244 6.26 6.89 17.55
CA ARG A 244 7.13 8.08 17.70
C ARG A 244 6.36 9.40 17.75
N ARG A 245 6.41 10.12 18.88
CA ARG A 245 5.77 11.41 19.26
C ARG A 245 5.66 12.58 18.23
N SER A 246 6.11 12.45 17.00
CA SER A 246 5.82 13.36 15.86
C SER A 246 4.52 13.00 15.10
N ILE A 247 3.73 12.04 15.61
CA ILE A 247 2.57 11.43 14.92
C ILE A 247 1.40 12.38 14.73
N GLU A 248 1.11 13.26 15.69
CA GLU A 248 -0.12 14.04 15.63
C GLU A 248 -0.09 15.03 14.46
N ASP A 249 1.05 15.71 14.27
CA ASP A 249 1.24 16.63 13.14
C ASP A 249 1.27 15.89 11.80
N ALA A 250 1.93 14.74 11.72
CA ALA A 250 2.02 13.95 10.50
C ALA A 250 0.67 13.33 10.10
N HIS A 251 -0.08 12.80 11.06
CA HIS A 251 -1.42 12.25 10.84
C HIS A 251 -2.40 13.34 10.42
N GLN A 252 -2.38 14.49 11.11
CA GLN A 252 -3.19 15.65 10.72
C GLN A 252 -2.83 16.15 9.32
N ALA A 253 -1.53 16.22 8.99
CA ALA A 253 -1.07 16.59 7.65
C ALA A 253 -1.58 15.63 6.56
N LEU A 254 -1.56 14.32 6.81
CA LEU A 254 -2.10 13.32 5.88
C LEU A 254 -3.63 13.40 5.75
N MET A 255 -4.35 13.63 6.85
CA MET A 255 -5.80 13.84 6.81
C MET A 255 -6.18 15.11 6.03
N ARG A 256 -5.40 16.19 6.17
CA ARG A 256 -5.56 17.41 5.36
C ARG A 256 -5.26 17.15 3.88
N ALA A 257 -4.19 16.42 3.56
CA ALA A 257 -3.87 16.02 2.19
C ALA A 257 -5.00 15.20 1.55
N ARG A 258 -5.61 14.29 2.33
CA ARG A 258 -6.78 13.50 1.91
C ARG A 258 -7.99 14.39 1.60
N ALA A 259 -8.31 15.34 2.48
CA ALA A 259 -9.39 16.30 2.26
C ALA A 259 -9.14 17.19 1.03
N ALA A 260 -7.89 17.59 0.80
CA ALA A 260 -7.50 18.33 -0.38
C ALA A 260 -7.67 17.48 -1.66
N LEU A 261 -7.31 16.19 -1.63
CA LEU A 261 -7.54 15.26 -2.73
C LEU A 261 -9.04 15.03 -3.02
N ASP A 262 -9.90 14.98 -2.01
CA ASP A 262 -11.37 14.96 -2.19
C ASP A 262 -11.85 16.18 -2.99
N ILE A 263 -11.32 17.37 -2.68
CA ILE A 263 -11.64 18.61 -3.40
C ILE A 263 -11.12 18.52 -4.83
N ALA A 264 -9.86 18.11 -5.01
CA ALA A 264 -9.23 17.98 -6.34
C ALA A 264 -10.00 17.03 -7.26
N GLN A 265 -10.41 15.85 -6.77
CA GLN A 265 -11.19 14.88 -7.55
C GLN A 265 -12.56 15.45 -7.96
N ARG A 266 -13.29 16.08 -7.03
CA ARG A 266 -14.57 16.73 -7.36
C ARG A 266 -14.39 17.84 -8.39
N SER A 267 -13.35 18.66 -8.27
CA SER A 267 -13.03 19.70 -9.25
C SER A 267 -12.70 19.11 -10.62
N LEU A 268 -11.93 18.02 -10.68
CA LEU A 268 -11.62 17.30 -11.92
C LEU A 268 -12.87 16.68 -12.57
N ASP A 269 -13.79 16.12 -11.78
CA ASP A 269 -15.05 15.57 -12.27
C ASP A 269 -15.94 16.66 -12.88
N HIS A 270 -16.06 17.82 -12.21
CA HIS A 270 -16.79 18.96 -12.74
C HIS A 270 -16.14 19.49 -14.03
N LEU A 271 -14.81 19.64 -14.05
CA LEU A 271 -14.07 20.06 -15.24
C LEU A 271 -14.26 19.11 -16.41
N ARG A 272 -14.19 17.80 -16.15
CA ARG A 272 -14.44 16.77 -17.16
C ARG A 272 -15.86 16.85 -17.71
N SER A 273 -16.86 17.07 -16.85
CA SER A 273 -18.25 17.23 -17.29
C SER A 273 -18.40 18.45 -18.20
N VAL A 274 -17.89 19.60 -17.78
CA VAL A 274 -17.94 20.86 -18.53
C VAL A 274 -17.21 20.74 -19.85
N GLY A 275 -15.99 20.22 -19.83
CA GLY A 275 -15.18 20.05 -21.02
C GLY A 275 -15.82 19.13 -22.05
N ARG A 276 -16.52 18.07 -21.62
CA ARG A 276 -17.33 17.23 -22.54
C ARG A 276 -18.50 17.99 -23.15
N SER A 277 -19.20 18.82 -22.38
CA SER A 277 -20.30 19.63 -22.91
C SER A 277 -19.80 20.67 -23.92
N LEU A 278 -18.66 21.31 -23.66
CA LEU A 278 -18.04 22.26 -24.58
C LEU A 278 -17.50 21.59 -25.84
N GLU A 279 -16.83 20.45 -25.70
CA GLU A 279 -16.39 19.63 -26.83
C GLU A 279 -17.58 19.24 -27.72
N HIS A 280 -18.69 18.83 -27.10
CA HIS A 280 -19.90 18.50 -27.84
C HIS A 280 -20.44 19.71 -28.59
N ALA A 281 -20.59 20.86 -27.92
CA ALA A 281 -21.07 22.11 -28.53
C ALA A 281 -20.17 22.59 -29.68
N LEU A 282 -18.85 22.41 -29.58
CA LEU A 282 -17.92 22.71 -30.67
C LEU A 282 -18.12 21.75 -31.85
N SER A 283 -18.25 20.45 -31.57
CA SER A 283 -18.42 19.44 -32.62
C SER A 283 -19.78 19.52 -33.34
N SER A 284 -20.82 19.98 -32.66
CA SER A 284 -22.17 20.14 -33.20
C SER A 284 -22.41 21.50 -33.86
N GLY A 285 -21.47 22.45 -33.73
CA GLY A 285 -21.64 23.84 -34.17
C GLY A 285 -22.53 24.69 -33.25
N GLU A 286 -23.03 24.13 -32.14
CA GLU A 286 -23.88 24.85 -31.17
C GLU A 286 -23.09 25.83 -30.29
N TYR A 287 -21.76 25.80 -30.33
CA TYR A 287 -20.91 26.74 -29.60
C TYR A 287 -21.20 28.20 -30.00
N GLU A 288 -21.52 28.46 -31.27
CA GLU A 288 -21.88 29.80 -31.75
C GLU A 288 -23.19 30.32 -31.13
N ALA A 289 -24.08 29.42 -30.70
CA ALA A 289 -25.33 29.77 -30.03
C ALA A 289 -25.12 30.25 -28.58
N LEU A 290 -23.93 30.02 -27.99
CA LEU A 290 -23.59 30.56 -26.67
C LEU A 290 -23.45 32.08 -26.77
N SER A 291 -24.18 32.81 -25.92
CA SER A 291 -24.09 34.28 -25.91
C SER A 291 -22.69 34.75 -25.50
N PRO A 292 -22.17 35.85 -26.09
CA PRO A 292 -20.89 36.43 -25.69
C PRO A 292 -20.81 36.76 -24.20
N SER A 293 -21.92 37.21 -23.61
CA SER A 293 -22.03 37.47 -22.17
C SER A 293 -21.87 36.21 -21.33
N PHE A 294 -22.42 35.08 -21.78
CA PHE A 294 -22.23 33.80 -21.10
C PHE A 294 -20.78 33.34 -21.18
N ARG A 295 -20.17 33.40 -22.38
CA ARG A 295 -18.76 33.02 -22.58
C ARG A 295 -17.82 33.84 -21.68
N ALA A 296 -18.03 35.16 -21.60
CA ALA A 296 -17.26 36.05 -20.74
C ALA A 296 -17.46 35.73 -19.24
N ALA A 297 -18.70 35.56 -18.80
CA ALA A 297 -19.01 35.24 -17.40
C ALA A 297 -18.44 33.88 -16.98
N TYR A 298 -18.54 32.88 -17.87
CA TYR A 298 -18.02 31.53 -17.62
C TYR A 298 -16.49 31.50 -17.59
N THR A 299 -15.83 32.25 -18.47
CA THR A 299 -14.38 32.47 -18.44
C THR A 299 -13.94 33.08 -17.10
N GLY A 300 -14.64 34.12 -16.63
CA GLY A 300 -14.37 34.72 -15.31
C GLY A 300 -14.55 33.74 -14.15
N LEU A 301 -15.58 32.88 -14.20
CA LEU A 301 -15.78 31.83 -13.22
C LEU A 301 -14.63 30.82 -13.20
N LEU A 302 -14.13 30.40 -14.37
CA LEU A 302 -13.01 29.46 -14.47
C LEU A 302 -11.71 30.05 -13.91
N HIS A 303 -11.42 31.33 -14.17
CA HIS A 303 -10.29 32.02 -13.54
C HIS A 303 -10.43 32.10 -12.02
N THR A 304 -11.61 32.48 -11.52
CA THR A 304 -11.87 32.55 -10.08
C THR A 304 -11.72 31.19 -9.40
N ALA A 305 -12.19 30.12 -10.06
CA ALA A 305 -12.02 28.74 -9.58
C ALA A 305 -10.54 28.33 -9.58
N ALA A 306 -9.76 28.72 -10.59
CA ALA A 306 -8.33 28.45 -10.66
C ALA A 306 -7.58 29.09 -9.48
N GLU A 307 -7.87 30.36 -9.19
CA GLU A 307 -7.29 31.08 -8.05
C GLU A 307 -7.65 30.45 -6.70
N ALA A 308 -8.91 30.02 -6.54
CA ALA A 308 -9.36 29.34 -5.34
C ALA A 308 -8.62 28.01 -5.12
N LEU A 309 -8.41 27.23 -6.17
CA LEU A 309 -7.70 25.95 -6.11
C LEU A 309 -6.21 26.12 -5.84
N ASP A 310 -5.55 27.12 -6.43
CA ASP A 310 -4.16 27.44 -6.09
C ASP A 310 -4.02 27.85 -4.62
N GLY A 311 -4.99 28.62 -4.08
CA GLY A 311 -5.03 28.97 -2.66
C GLY A 311 -5.13 27.75 -1.73
N ILE A 312 -5.90 26.73 -2.11
CA ILE A 312 -6.01 25.46 -1.37
C ILE A 312 -4.70 24.67 -1.46
N GLY A 313 -4.10 24.57 -2.66
CA GLY A 313 -2.82 23.90 -2.87
C GLY A 313 -1.67 24.53 -2.08
N ARG A 314 -1.61 25.87 -2.00
CA ARG A 314 -0.63 26.59 -1.19
C ARG A 314 -0.80 26.36 0.30
N ARG A 315 -2.04 26.35 0.83
CA ARG A 315 -2.28 26.03 2.26
C ARG A 315 -1.82 24.62 2.61
N ALA A 316 -1.98 23.66 1.71
CA ALA A 316 -1.45 22.30 1.89
C ALA A 316 0.10 22.25 1.96
N ARG A 317 0.80 23.23 1.34
CA ARG A 317 2.25 23.36 1.31
C ARG A 317 2.83 24.07 2.56
N THR A 318 2.22 25.19 2.97
CA THR A 318 2.84 26.15 3.91
C THR A 318 2.74 25.78 5.40
N ASP A 319 1.72 25.03 5.81
CA ASP A 319 1.49 24.76 7.25
C ASP A 319 2.53 23.81 7.89
N SER A 320 3.45 23.24 7.11
CA SER A 320 4.61 22.52 7.64
C SER A 320 5.73 23.44 8.16
N VAL A 321 5.79 24.69 7.69
CA VAL A 321 6.83 25.66 8.06
C VAL A 321 6.52 26.33 9.41
N LEU A 322 5.25 26.37 9.83
CA LEU A 322 4.83 26.97 11.10
C LEU A 322 5.01 26.04 12.32
N LEU A 323 5.58 24.85 12.14
CA LEU A 323 5.85 23.88 13.21
C LEU A 323 7.37 23.68 13.46
N ARG A 324 8.17 24.74 13.30
CA ARG A 324 9.56 24.79 13.78
C ARG A 324 9.70 25.69 15.00
#